data_AF-A0A0F9FDX4-F1
#
_entry.id   AF-A0A0F9FDX4-F1
#
_cell.length_a   1.000
_cell.length_b   1.000
_cell.length_c   1.000
_cell.angle_alpha   90.00
_cell.angle_beta   90.00
_cell.angle_gamma   90.00
#
_symmetry.space_group_name_H-M   'P 1'
#
loop_
_entity.id
_entity.type
_entity.pdbx_description
1 polymer ?
#
loop_
_entity_poly.entity_id
_entity_poly.type
_entity_poly.pdbx_seq_one_letter_code
_entity_poly.pdbx_strand_id
1 'polypeptide(L)'
;MLLVTTISTIVSVYFSGYLSDIFGRLRTLAAACIAISASLFLYGWLDKVGIGLIVASLLLGFGWGLTHTLGPIVLTRLVSADERVRFFTQLSIFVMAAFGLSPVLASFLEKSGYSVRDAFYVTAALCVVSAILFFLLDGSVKAHAINPRTEAPSRITLATLSGVLTSRALLPVIMVCIGASVFAGINNF
;
A
#
# COMPACT_ATOMS: atom_id res chain seq x y z
N MET A 1 3.40 15.74 -9.74
CA MET A 1 2.60 15.02 -8.72
C MET A 1 3.33 13.84 -8.12
N LEU A 2 4.06 13.04 -8.90
CA LEU A 2 4.83 11.88 -8.41
C LEU A 2 5.81 12.18 -7.26
N LEU A 3 6.46 13.35 -7.26
CA LEU A 3 7.35 13.73 -6.16
C LEU A 3 6.57 13.94 -4.85
N VAL A 4 5.36 14.49 -4.92
CA VAL A 4 4.47 14.71 -3.77
C VAL A 4 3.93 13.37 -3.25
N THR A 5 3.52 12.47 -4.13
CA THR A 5 3.11 11.11 -3.73
C THR A 5 4.26 10.41 -3.02
N THR A 6 5.49 10.47 -3.54
CA THR A 6 6.67 9.82 -2.95
C THR A 6 6.98 10.36 -1.56
N ILE A 7 6.98 11.69 -1.37
CA ILE A 7 7.18 12.28 -0.05
C ILE A 7 6.09 11.81 0.91
N SER A 8 4.83 11.83 0.47
CA SER A 8 3.71 11.34 1.29
C SER A 8 3.89 9.87 1.68
N THR A 9 4.27 9.01 0.73
CA THR A 9 4.53 7.59 0.99
C THR A 9 5.63 7.40 2.02
N ILE A 10 6.76 8.11 1.88
CA ILE A 10 7.88 8.02 2.84
C ILE A 10 7.44 8.43 4.25
N VAL A 11 6.76 9.57 4.36
CA VAL A 11 6.22 10.06 5.64
C VAL A 11 5.23 9.05 6.22
N SER A 12 4.37 8.48 5.39
CA SER A 12 3.33 7.56 5.83
C SER A 12 3.89 6.21 6.26
N VAL A 13 4.93 5.72 5.60
CA VAL A 13 5.69 4.53 6.05
C VAL A 13 6.34 4.80 7.41
N TYR A 14 6.89 5.99 7.63
CA TYR A 14 7.44 6.37 8.93
C TYR A 14 6.38 6.35 10.05
N PHE A 15 5.20 6.92 9.78
CA PHE A 15 4.08 6.93 10.74
C PHE A 15 3.31 5.61 10.82
N SER A 16 3.52 4.67 9.89
CA SER A 16 2.75 3.43 9.77
C SER A 16 2.80 2.59 11.04
N GLY A 17 3.97 2.50 11.68
CA GLY A 17 4.16 1.78 12.93
C GLY A 17 3.34 2.39 14.07
N TYR A 18 3.44 3.70 14.26
CA TYR A 18 2.68 4.42 15.29
C TYR A 18 1.16 4.31 15.07
N LEU A 19 0.70 4.48 13.84
CA LEU A 19 -0.72 4.42 13.51
C LEU A 19 -1.29 3.00 13.72
N SER A 20 -0.52 1.98 13.30
CA SER A 20 -0.85 0.55 13.50
C SER A 20 -0.98 0.21 14.97
N ASP A 21 -0.06 0.72 15.79
CA ASP A 21 0.03 0.38 17.20
C ASP A 21 -1.13 1.02 18.00
N ILE A 22 -1.71 2.14 17.52
CA ILE A 22 -2.87 2.81 18.14
C ILE A 22 -4.20 2.21 17.69
N PHE A 23 -4.43 2.10 16.38
CA PHE A 23 -5.75 1.74 15.83
C PHE A 23 -5.93 0.24 15.58
N GLY A 24 -4.84 -0.52 15.60
CA GLY A 24 -4.81 -1.91 15.18
C GLY A 24 -4.57 -2.04 13.68
N ARG A 25 -3.70 -3.00 13.33
CA ARG A 25 -3.14 -3.18 11.98
C ARG A 25 -4.14 -3.38 10.85
N LEU A 26 -5.22 -4.13 11.09
CA LEU A 26 -6.23 -4.36 10.06
C LEU A 26 -7.10 -3.12 9.83
N ARG A 27 -7.41 -2.37 10.90
CA ARG A 27 -8.18 -1.12 10.82
C ARG A 27 -7.40 -0.02 10.13
N THR A 28 -6.09 0.10 10.39
CA THR A 28 -5.25 1.05 9.66
C THR A 28 -5.11 0.68 8.19
N LEU A 29 -5.08 -0.62 7.86
CA LEU A 29 -5.06 -1.09 6.47
C LEU A 29 -6.40 -0.81 5.76
N ALA A 30 -7.53 -0.97 6.45
CA ALA A 30 -8.84 -0.56 5.93
C ALA A 30 -8.91 0.97 5.71
N ALA A 31 -8.43 1.77 6.65
CA ALA A 31 -8.34 3.23 6.50
C ALA A 31 -7.44 3.64 5.33
N ALA A 32 -6.34 2.92 5.11
CA ALA A 32 -5.47 3.11 3.95
C ALA A 32 -6.22 2.85 2.63
N CYS A 33 -6.99 1.76 2.54
CA CYS A 33 -7.83 1.47 1.38
C CYS A 33 -8.89 2.56 1.12
N ILE A 34 -9.49 3.11 2.18
CA ILE A 34 -10.43 4.24 2.07
C ILE A 34 -9.72 5.50 1.56
N ALA A 35 -8.50 5.79 2.05
CA ALA A 35 -7.72 6.93 1.58
C ALA A 35 -7.35 6.79 0.09
N ILE A 36 -6.97 5.60 -0.37
CA ILE A 36 -6.73 5.30 -1.79
C ILE A 36 -8.03 5.51 -2.59
N SER A 37 -9.15 4.97 -2.12
CA SER A 37 -10.44 5.15 -2.80
C SER A 37 -10.82 6.63 -2.93
N ALA A 38 -10.67 7.41 -1.87
CA ALA A 38 -10.94 8.85 -1.90
C ALA A 38 -10.03 9.56 -2.91
N SER A 39 -8.74 9.21 -2.92
CA SER A 39 -7.81 9.75 -3.92
C SER A 39 -8.22 9.41 -5.34
N LEU A 40 -8.57 8.15 -5.63
CA LEU A 40 -8.96 7.71 -6.96
C LEU A 40 -10.24 8.40 -7.43
N PHE A 41 -11.20 8.59 -6.52
CA PHE A 41 -12.41 9.36 -6.80
C PHE A 41 -12.08 10.83 -7.13
N LEU A 42 -11.17 11.46 -6.37
CA LEU A 42 -10.71 12.82 -6.68
C LEU A 42 -10.00 12.89 -8.03
N TYR A 43 -9.19 11.90 -8.41
CA TYR A 43 -8.55 11.85 -9.73
C TYR A 43 -9.56 11.72 -10.87
N GLY A 44 -10.64 10.96 -10.68
CA GLY A 44 -11.73 10.85 -11.66
C GLY A 44 -12.56 12.13 -11.79
N TRP A 45 -12.69 12.91 -10.71
CA TRP A 45 -13.53 14.10 -10.64
C TRP A 45 -12.84 15.39 -11.09
N LEU A 46 -11.53 15.51 -10.85
CA LEU A 46 -10.80 16.77 -11.07
C LEU A 46 -10.35 16.93 -12.52
N ASP A 47 -10.91 17.93 -13.21
CA ASP A 47 -10.54 18.27 -14.59
C ASP A 47 -9.30 19.16 -14.72
N LYS A 48 -8.86 19.81 -13.63
CA LYS A 48 -7.79 20.82 -13.64
C LYS A 48 -6.63 20.44 -12.73
N VAL A 49 -5.42 20.66 -13.23
CA VAL A 49 -4.20 20.59 -12.42
C VAL A 49 -4.21 21.72 -11.40
N GLY A 50 -4.32 21.37 -10.12
CA GLY A 50 -4.41 22.32 -9.03
C GLY A 50 -4.25 21.66 -7.66
N ILE A 51 -4.63 22.38 -6.61
CA ILE A 51 -4.49 21.94 -5.21
C ILE A 51 -5.23 20.62 -4.95
N GLY A 52 -6.39 20.40 -5.57
CA GLY A 52 -7.13 19.13 -5.42
C GLY A 52 -6.32 17.91 -5.86
N LEU A 53 -5.50 18.05 -6.91
CA LEU A 53 -4.66 16.98 -7.44
C LEU A 53 -3.47 16.69 -6.52
N ILE A 54 -2.98 17.71 -5.79
CA ILE A 54 -1.98 17.56 -4.73
C ILE A 54 -2.59 16.78 -3.56
N VAL A 55 -3.80 17.14 -3.12
CA VAL A 55 -4.49 16.44 -2.02
C VAL A 55 -4.76 14.97 -2.38
N ALA A 56 -5.24 14.70 -3.59
CA ALA A 56 -5.37 13.33 -4.10
C ALA A 56 -4.03 12.58 -4.03
N SER A 57 -2.96 13.17 -4.56
CA SER A 57 -1.62 12.60 -4.53
C SER A 57 -1.12 12.29 -3.11
N LEU A 58 -1.39 13.18 -2.15
CA LEU A 58 -1.03 12.98 -0.74
C LEU A 58 -1.79 11.78 -0.15
N LEU A 59 -3.11 11.71 -0.37
CA LEU A 59 -3.96 10.60 0.07
C LEU A 59 -3.53 9.27 -0.54
N LEU A 60 -3.20 9.27 -1.84
CA LEU A 60 -2.71 8.08 -2.53
C LEU A 60 -1.41 7.58 -1.91
N GLY A 61 -0.42 8.47 -1.74
CA GLY A 61 0.86 8.11 -1.13
C GLY A 61 0.69 7.61 0.31
N PHE A 62 -0.23 8.21 1.06
CA PHE A 62 -0.55 7.78 2.41
C PHE A 62 -1.09 6.36 2.45
N GLY A 63 -2.14 6.08 1.67
CA GLY A 63 -2.71 4.75 1.63
C GLY A 63 -1.74 3.71 1.06
N TRP A 64 -0.99 4.05 0.01
CA TRP A 64 -0.01 3.17 -0.62
C TRP A 64 1.12 2.76 0.34
N GLY A 65 1.69 3.72 1.08
CA GLY A 65 2.75 3.42 2.05
C GLY A 65 2.28 2.47 3.15
N LEU A 66 1.04 2.68 3.62
CA LEU A 66 0.43 1.85 4.67
C LEU A 66 0.13 0.44 4.18
N THR A 67 -0.45 0.25 2.99
CA THR A 67 -0.78 -1.08 2.48
C THR A 67 0.47 -1.92 2.22
N HIS A 68 1.53 -1.32 1.67
CA HIS A 68 2.80 -2.01 1.42
C HIS A 68 3.51 -2.44 2.70
N THR A 69 3.42 -1.65 3.76
CA THR A 69 4.10 -1.95 5.03
C THR A 69 3.27 -2.91 5.87
N LEU A 70 1.98 -2.62 6.05
CA LEU A 70 1.11 -3.35 6.97
C LEU A 70 0.66 -4.72 6.43
N GLY A 71 0.56 -4.89 5.10
CA GLY A 71 0.12 -6.14 4.49
C GLY A 71 0.98 -7.35 4.89
N PRO A 72 2.29 -7.35 4.58
CA PRO A 72 3.19 -8.43 4.98
C PRO A 72 3.26 -8.59 6.50
N ILE A 73 3.23 -7.48 7.23
CA ILE A 73 3.27 -7.46 8.69
C ILE A 73 2.08 -8.23 9.29
N VAL A 74 0.86 -7.97 8.84
CA VAL A 74 -0.34 -8.70 9.27
C VAL A 74 -0.20 -10.19 8.98
N LEU A 75 0.29 -10.52 7.79
CA LEU A 75 0.47 -11.90 7.36
C LEU A 75 1.46 -12.67 8.26
N THR A 76 2.52 -12.03 8.76
CA THR A 76 3.45 -12.68 9.72
C THR A 76 2.82 -13.10 11.05
N ARG A 77 1.66 -12.53 11.43
CA ARG A 77 0.91 -12.90 12.65
C ARG A 77 0.02 -14.13 12.44
N LEU A 78 -0.39 -14.36 11.19
CA LEU A 78 -1.27 -15.46 10.78
C LEU A 78 -0.51 -16.70 10.31
N VAL A 79 0.79 -16.57 10.03
CA VAL A 79 1.59 -17.61 9.38
C VAL A 79 2.83 -17.95 10.22
N SER A 80 3.03 -19.25 10.43
CA SER A 80 4.20 -19.84 11.09
C SER A 80 5.49 -19.56 10.32
N ALA A 81 6.63 -19.50 11.01
CA ALA A 81 7.91 -19.11 10.41
C ALA A 81 8.29 -19.95 9.17
N ASP A 82 7.99 -21.24 9.19
CA ASP A 82 8.30 -22.19 8.11
C ASP A 82 7.49 -21.95 6.82
N GLU A 83 6.28 -21.39 6.95
CA GLU A 83 5.38 -21.17 5.81
C GLU A 83 5.41 -19.71 5.29
N ARG A 84 6.08 -18.79 6.00
CA ARG A 84 6.10 -17.35 5.65
C ARG A 84 6.55 -17.10 4.22
N VAL A 85 7.56 -17.82 3.75
CA VAL A 85 8.07 -17.67 2.38
C VAL A 85 6.96 -17.98 1.37
N ARG A 86 6.23 -19.09 1.56
CA ARG A 86 5.14 -19.50 0.67
C ARG A 86 4.03 -18.44 0.61
N PHE A 87 3.58 -17.96 1.76
CA PHE A 87 2.52 -16.96 1.83
C PHE A 87 2.97 -15.58 1.32
N PHE A 88 4.22 -15.19 1.53
CA PHE A 88 4.78 -13.94 0.99
C PHE A 88 4.92 -14.00 -0.54
N THR A 89 5.34 -15.14 -1.08
CA THR A 89 5.34 -15.38 -2.53
C THR A 89 3.93 -15.28 -3.09
N GLN A 90 2.94 -15.91 -2.44
CA GLN A 90 1.55 -15.83 -2.88
C GLN A 90 1.00 -14.40 -2.86
N LEU A 91 1.29 -13.63 -1.80
CA LEU A 91 0.95 -12.19 -1.73
C LEU A 91 1.56 -11.42 -2.91
N SER A 92 2.84 -11.67 -3.19
CA SER A 92 3.56 -11.00 -4.29
C SER A 92 2.98 -11.36 -5.66
N ILE A 93 2.59 -12.61 -5.87
CA ILE A 93 1.91 -13.07 -7.09
C ILE A 93 0.60 -12.30 -7.29
N PHE A 94 -0.22 -12.14 -6.25
CA PHE A 94 -1.47 -11.39 -6.36
C PHE A 94 -1.25 -9.90 -6.66
N VAL A 95 -0.23 -9.28 -6.06
CA VAL A 95 0.12 -7.88 -6.34
C VAL A 95 0.57 -7.71 -7.79
N MET A 96 1.43 -8.61 -8.29
CA MET A 96 1.90 -8.55 -9.69
C MET A 96 0.79 -8.85 -10.69
N ALA A 97 -0.09 -9.81 -10.38
CA ALA A 97 -1.26 -10.10 -11.19
C ALA A 97 -2.20 -8.88 -11.25
N ALA A 98 -2.41 -8.18 -10.13
CA ALA A 98 -3.22 -6.95 -10.10
C ALA A 98 -2.60 -5.84 -10.96
N PHE A 99 -1.28 -5.64 -10.93
CA PHE A 99 -0.61 -4.70 -11.83
C PHE A 99 -0.81 -5.05 -13.31
N GLY A 100 -0.70 -6.33 -13.68
CA GLY A 100 -0.92 -6.77 -15.06
C GLY A 100 -2.38 -6.69 -15.52
N LEU A 101 -3.33 -6.94 -14.61
CA LEU A 101 -4.76 -6.89 -14.92
C LEU A 101 -5.33 -5.46 -14.96
N SER A 102 -4.69 -4.49 -14.30
CA SER A 102 -5.18 -3.10 -14.23
C SER A 102 -5.29 -2.43 -15.62
N PRO A 103 -4.27 -2.48 -16.51
CA PRO A 103 -4.41 -1.95 -17.88
C PRO A 103 -5.43 -2.71 -18.72
N VAL A 104 -5.57 -4.03 -18.51
CA VAL A 104 -6.55 -4.86 -19.23
C VAL A 104 -7.97 -4.44 -18.88
N LEU A 105 -8.25 -4.21 -17.59
CA LEU A 105 -9.52 -3.67 -17.12
C LEU A 105 -9.81 -2.30 -17.76
N ALA A 106 -8.82 -1.39 -17.75
CA ALA A 106 -8.96 -0.07 -18.36
C ALA A 106 -9.24 -0.16 -19.88
N SER A 107 -8.53 -1.02 -20.61
CA SER A 107 -8.75 -1.23 -22.05
C SER A 107 -10.12 -1.83 -22.35
N PHE A 108 -10.62 -2.74 -21.49
CA PHE A 108 -11.96 -3.32 -21.64
C PHE A 108 -13.07 -2.28 -21.42
N LEU A 109 -12.90 -1.40 -20.43
CA LEU A 109 -13.80 -0.25 -20.20
C LEU A 109 -13.81 0.69 -21.40
N GLU A 110 -12.64 1.04 -21.93
CA GLU A 110 -12.51 1.91 -23.10
C GLU A 110 -13.19 1.32 -24.35
N LYS A 111 -13.01 0.02 -24.60
CA LYS A 111 -13.70 -0.70 -25.70
C LYS A 111 -15.22 -0.72 -25.54
N SER A 112 -15.71 -0.62 -24.31
CA SER A 112 -17.14 -0.59 -24.00
C SER A 112 -17.74 0.83 -24.08
N GLY A 113 -16.93 1.82 -24.48
CA GLY A 113 -17.35 3.22 -24.63
C GLY A 113 -17.20 4.07 -23.37
N TYR A 114 -16.61 3.53 -22.30
CA TYR A 114 -16.33 4.27 -21.07
C TYR A 114 -15.01 5.04 -21.16
N SER A 115 -14.85 6.08 -20.35
CA SER A 115 -13.63 6.88 -20.32
C SER A 115 -12.60 6.29 -19.36
N VAL A 116 -11.34 6.72 -19.47
CA VAL A 116 -10.27 6.42 -18.51
C VAL A 116 -10.65 6.83 -17.09
N ARG A 117 -11.48 7.87 -16.93
CA ARG A 117 -12.02 8.29 -15.62
C ARG A 117 -12.85 7.21 -14.94
N ASP A 118 -13.59 6.42 -15.71
CA ASP A 118 -14.43 5.35 -15.17
C ASP A 118 -13.59 4.22 -14.60
N ALA A 119 -12.40 3.97 -15.15
CA ALA A 119 -11.44 3.04 -14.56
C ALA A 119 -10.99 3.49 -13.16
N PHE A 120 -10.82 4.79 -12.92
CA PHE A 120 -10.54 5.32 -11.57
C PHE A 120 -11.70 5.08 -10.60
N TYR A 121 -12.95 5.28 -11.03
CA TYR A 121 -14.12 5.03 -10.19
C TYR A 121 -14.33 3.54 -9.88
N VAL A 122 -14.14 2.65 -10.86
CA VAL A 122 -14.20 1.20 -10.65
C VAL A 122 -13.13 0.76 -9.67
N THR A 123 -11.89 1.25 -9.83
CA THR A 123 -10.79 0.93 -8.92
C THR A 123 -11.04 1.48 -7.52
N ALA A 124 -11.61 2.68 -7.40
CA ALA A 124 -12.03 3.24 -6.12
C ALA A 124 -13.06 2.34 -5.43
N ALA A 125 -14.10 1.88 -6.14
CA ALA A 125 -15.10 0.97 -5.60
C ALA A 125 -14.48 -0.36 -5.11
N LEU A 126 -13.54 -0.93 -5.87
CA LEU A 126 -12.79 -2.13 -5.47
C LEU A 126 -11.94 -1.90 -4.20
N CYS A 127 -11.37 -0.70 -4.04
CA CYS A 127 -10.68 -0.31 -2.80
C CYS A 127 -11.65 -0.21 -1.61
N VAL A 128 -12.87 0.29 -1.80
CA VAL A 128 -13.90 0.30 -0.74
C VAL A 128 -14.30 -1.13 -0.36
N VAL A 129 -14.51 -2.02 -1.32
CA VAL A 129 -14.79 -3.45 -1.05
C VAL A 129 -13.66 -4.06 -0.24
N SER A 130 -12.41 -3.79 -0.61
CA SER A 130 -11.25 -4.25 0.14
C SER A 130 -11.24 -3.71 1.58
N ALA A 131 -11.55 -2.43 1.78
CA ALA A 131 -11.64 -1.84 3.11
C ALA A 131 -12.71 -2.51 3.99
N ILE A 132 -13.89 -2.79 3.41
CA ILE A 132 -14.98 -3.50 4.09
C ILE A 132 -14.52 -4.91 4.49
N LEU A 133 -13.88 -5.65 3.57
CA LEU A 133 -13.35 -6.98 3.87
C LEU A 133 -12.32 -6.95 5.00
N PHE A 134 -11.38 -6.00 4.99
CA PHE A 134 -10.42 -5.85 6.09
C PHE A 134 -11.10 -5.48 7.41
N PHE A 135 -12.16 -4.69 7.39
CA PHE A 135 -12.91 -4.36 8.60
C PHE A 135 -13.65 -5.57 9.18
N LEU A 136 -14.30 -6.36 8.32
CA LEU A 136 -15.00 -7.59 8.71
C LEU A 136 -14.03 -8.67 9.23
N LEU A 137 -12.85 -8.76 8.63
CA LEU A 137 -11.82 -9.72 9.00
C LEU A 137 -11.04 -9.30 10.27
N ASP A 138 -11.17 -8.06 10.76
CA ASP A 138 -10.43 -7.55 11.92
C ASP A 138 -10.64 -8.43 13.16
N GLY A 139 -11.90 -8.82 13.43
CA GLY A 139 -12.23 -9.72 14.53
C GLY A 139 -11.64 -11.12 14.36
N SER A 140 -11.83 -11.72 13.18
CA SER A 140 -11.36 -13.08 12.89
C SER A 140 -9.84 -13.20 12.90
N VAL A 141 -9.13 -12.21 12.35
CA VAL A 141 -7.66 -12.18 12.32
C VAL A 141 -7.08 -12.03 13.72
N LYS A 142 -7.72 -11.23 14.59
CA LYS A 142 -7.31 -11.12 16.01
C LYS A 142 -7.54 -12.43 16.75
N ALA A 143 -8.64 -13.13 16.47
CA ALA A 143 -8.96 -14.40 17.12
C ALA A 143 -8.03 -15.56 16.71
N HIS A 144 -7.54 -15.58 15.47
CA HIS A 144 -6.70 -16.65 14.92
C HIS A 144 -5.21 -16.28 14.82
N ALA A 145 -4.77 -15.22 15.50
CA ALA A 145 -3.37 -14.82 15.50
C ALA A 145 -2.52 -15.87 16.23
N ILE A 146 -1.64 -16.57 15.50
CA ILE A 146 -0.75 -17.61 16.03
C ILE A 146 0.30 -17.00 16.98
N ASN A 147 0.70 -15.75 16.71
CA ASN A 147 1.64 -15.00 17.54
C ASN A 147 0.98 -13.75 18.14
N PRO A 148 0.34 -13.82 19.32
CA PRO A 148 -0.20 -12.67 20.04
C PRO A 148 0.90 -11.88 20.78
N ARG A 149 2.13 -11.87 20.25
CA ARG A 149 3.27 -11.23 20.92
C ARG A 149 3.00 -9.73 20.99
N THR A 150 2.98 -9.17 22.20
CA THR A 150 3.03 -7.73 22.45
C THR A 150 4.31 -7.21 21.79
N GLU A 151 4.14 -6.47 20.70
CA GLU A 151 5.27 -6.09 19.88
C GLU A 151 6.15 -5.06 20.58
N ALA A 152 7.46 -5.21 20.38
CA ALA A 152 8.39 -4.14 20.65
C ALA A 152 7.91 -2.90 19.88
N PRO A 153 7.84 -1.73 20.51
CA PRO A 153 7.33 -0.52 19.88
C PRO A 153 8.07 -0.31 18.57
N SER A 154 7.33 -0.20 17.48
CA SER A 154 7.84 -0.02 16.12
C SER A 154 8.34 1.42 15.93
N ARG A 155 9.17 1.89 16.86
CA ARG A 155 9.82 3.18 16.81
C ARG A 155 11.00 3.05 15.86
N ILE A 156 10.75 3.38 14.58
CA ILE A 156 11.82 3.73 13.65
C ILE A 156 12.51 4.96 14.22
N THR A 157 13.52 4.72 15.05
CA THR A 157 14.32 5.78 15.67
C THR A 157 15.37 6.19 14.64
N LEU A 158 15.75 7.48 14.57
CA LEU A 158 16.81 7.92 13.65
C LEU A 158 18.11 7.11 13.84
N ALA A 159 18.37 6.61 15.06
CA ALA A 159 19.51 5.75 15.37
C ALA A 159 19.44 4.36 14.71
N THR A 160 18.25 3.75 14.59
CA THR A 160 18.08 2.52 13.82
C THR A 160 18.18 2.77 12.32
N LEU A 161 17.75 3.94 11.85
CA LEU A 161 17.88 4.33 10.45
C LEU A 161 19.34 4.50 10.04
N SER A 162 20.14 5.18 10.88
CA SER A 162 21.59 5.31 10.67
C SER A 162 22.28 3.95 10.78
N GLY A 163 21.88 3.10 11.73
CA GLY A 163 22.40 1.74 11.85
C GLY A 163 22.20 0.88 10.59
N VAL A 164 21.06 1.00 9.91
CA VAL A 164 20.81 0.30 8.63
C VAL A 164 21.74 0.81 7.53
N LEU A 165 21.92 2.13 7.43
CA LEU A 165 22.78 2.78 6.43
C LEU A 165 24.25 2.37 6.57
N THR A 166 24.72 2.12 7.80
CA THR A 166 26.10 1.67 8.06
C THR A 166 26.26 0.15 8.02
N SER A 167 25.19 -0.61 7.82
CA SER A 167 25.21 -2.09 7.84
C SER A 167 25.35 -2.72 6.46
N ARG A 168 25.56 -4.04 6.44
CA ARG A 168 25.54 -4.85 5.20
C ARG A 168 24.17 -4.90 4.52
N ALA A 169 23.10 -4.43 5.17
CA ALA A 169 21.77 -4.32 4.56
C ALA A 169 21.70 -3.20 3.51
N LEU A 170 22.68 -2.30 3.44
CA LEU A 170 22.71 -1.21 2.46
C LEU A 170 22.70 -1.73 1.01
N LEU A 171 23.41 -2.82 0.72
CA LEU A 171 23.46 -3.43 -0.62
C LEU A 171 22.07 -3.88 -1.11
N PRO A 172 21.32 -4.71 -0.35
CA PRO A 172 19.93 -5.02 -0.66
C PRO A 172 19.04 -3.80 -0.80
N VAL A 173 19.21 -2.78 0.06
CA VAL A 173 18.39 -1.55 0.00
C VAL A 173 18.64 -0.78 -1.28
N ILE A 174 19.90 -0.58 -1.68
CA ILE A 174 20.26 0.09 -2.93
C ILE A 174 19.72 -0.70 -4.12
N MET A 175 19.88 -2.03 -4.13
CA MET A 175 19.36 -2.89 -5.19
C MET A 175 17.84 -2.73 -5.35
N VAL A 176 17.09 -2.76 -4.25
CA VAL A 176 15.63 -2.60 -4.27
C VAL A 176 15.24 -1.18 -4.73
N CYS A 177 15.94 -0.14 -4.27
CA CYS A 177 15.70 1.23 -4.71
C CYS A 177 15.91 1.40 -6.22
N ILE A 178 17.01 0.86 -6.76
CA ILE A 178 17.27 0.90 -8.22
C ILE A 178 16.19 0.13 -8.96
N GLY A 179 15.87 -1.10 -8.53
CA GLY A 179 14.84 -1.92 -9.15
C GLY A 179 13.46 -1.25 -9.15
N ALA A 180 13.05 -0.67 -8.02
CA ALA A 180 11.80 0.06 -7.90
C ALA A 180 11.79 1.32 -8.78
N SER A 181 12.92 2.04 -8.87
CA SER A 181 13.04 3.24 -9.72
C SER A 181 12.94 2.90 -11.20
N VAL A 182 13.60 1.82 -11.64
CA VAL A 182 13.52 1.33 -13.02
C VAL A 182 12.11 0.86 -13.35
N PHE A 183 11.49 0.08 -12.46
CA PHE A 183 10.11 -0.37 -12.63
C PHE A 183 9.13 0.82 -12.73
N ALA A 184 9.26 1.82 -11.85
CA ALA A 184 8.44 3.03 -11.88
C ALA A 184 8.68 3.87 -13.14
N GLY A 185 9.92 3.88 -13.66
CA GLY A 185 10.27 4.50 -14.93
C GLY A 185 9.54 3.82 -16.09
N ILE A 186 9.69 2.50 -16.24
CA ILE A 186 9.07 1.72 -17.33
C ILE A 186 7.54 1.82 -17.32
N ASN A 187 6.89 1.90 -16.16
CA ASN A 187 5.43 1.98 -16.08
C ASN A 187 4.85 3.38 -16.37
N ASN A 188 5.66 4.44 -16.35
CA ASN A 188 5.19 5.82 -16.59
C ASN A 188 5.48 6.34 -18.00
N PHE A 189 6.16 5.56 -18.86
CA PHE A 189 6.49 5.89 -20.25
C PHE A 189 5.83 4.88 -21.20
#